data_AF-F9QAR0-F1
#
_entry.id   AF-F9QAR0-F1
#
_cell.length_a   1.000
_cell.length_b   1.000
_cell.length_c   1.000
_cell.angle_alpha   90.00
_cell.angle_beta   90.00
_cell.angle_gamma   90.00
#
_symmetry.space_group_name_H-M   'P 1'
#
loop_
_entity.id
_entity.type
_entity.pdbx_description
1 polymer ?
#
loop_
_entity_poly.entity_id
_entity_poly.type
_entity_poly.pdbx_seq_one_letter_code
_entity_poly.pdbx_strand_id
1 'polypeptide(L)'
;MLYCKQTNDYLPAPEAVMVTGITPQECNEKGISEPEFAAKILAEFSQPNTCVMGYNNIRYDDEMTRYTFYRNFIDPYEYSWKNGNSRWDLLDVVRACYALRPEGINWAYDDDGMPSFRLEKLTKANGIEHENAHDAMADVYATIAMAKLIKEKQPKLFQFFLEHRGKREVEKLIDTAEMTPLVHVSGMLGNYRGNCAWVAPLAWHPTNQNAVIVCDLSGDIDNLLCKSAVDLRQDLYTKKSKLEERGVSSVPLKLVHINKCPILAPAKTLLPENAARLGIDRQYCLDNLAKLRQSLDVREKVIEIFAEEREFGSSDNVETELYNGFFSNADKTIWLFYGIYRPRN
;
A
#
# COMPACT_ATOMS: atom_id res chain seq x y z
N MET A 1 -6.78 13.64 21.04
CA MET A 1 -7.59 13.67 19.81
C MET A 1 -7.66 15.10 19.32
N LEU A 2 -7.46 15.33 18.03
CA LEU A 2 -7.53 16.66 17.41
C LEU A 2 -8.64 16.63 16.36
N TYR A 3 -9.41 17.71 16.25
CA TYR A 3 -10.38 17.93 15.17
C TYR A 3 -9.86 19.03 14.25
N CYS A 4 -10.19 18.97 12.97
CA CYS A 4 -9.86 20.00 11.98
C CYS A 4 -11.14 20.73 11.56
N LYS A 5 -11.12 22.07 11.63
CA LYS A 5 -12.21 22.89 11.10
C LYS A 5 -12.29 22.72 9.60
N GLN A 6 -13.51 22.64 9.07
CA GLN A 6 -13.76 22.64 7.63
C GLN A 6 -13.68 24.07 7.10
N THR A 7 -13.23 24.22 5.86
CA THR A 7 -13.27 25.48 5.14
C THR A 7 -14.67 25.73 4.57
N ASN A 8 -15.01 26.99 4.29
CA ASN A 8 -16.37 27.38 3.87
C ASN A 8 -16.69 27.02 2.40
N ASP A 9 -15.74 26.44 1.69
CA ASP A 9 -15.80 26.03 0.28
C ASP A 9 -15.91 24.51 0.08
N TYR A 10 -16.01 23.74 1.17
CA TYR A 10 -16.11 22.29 1.15
C TYR A 10 -17.39 21.77 1.79
N LEU A 11 -17.99 20.73 1.20
CA LEU A 11 -19.08 19.95 1.77
C LEU A 11 -18.64 18.49 1.87
N PRO A 12 -18.75 17.83 3.04
CA PRO A 12 -18.34 16.44 3.17
C PRO A 12 -19.31 15.50 2.47
N ALA A 13 -18.78 14.35 2.03
CA ALA A 13 -19.60 13.25 1.55
C ALA A 13 -20.57 12.79 2.66
N PRO A 14 -21.89 12.76 2.42
CA PRO A 14 -22.87 12.34 3.42
C PRO A 14 -22.57 10.95 4.01
N GLU A 15 -22.10 10.03 3.18
CA GLU A 15 -21.76 8.66 3.58
C GLU A 15 -20.59 8.62 4.56
N ALA A 16 -19.60 9.50 4.40
CA ALA A 16 -18.49 9.59 5.34
C ALA A 16 -18.96 10.08 6.72
N VAL A 17 -19.87 11.07 6.76
CA VAL A 17 -20.48 11.55 8.00
C VAL A 17 -21.32 10.46 8.68
N MET A 18 -22.04 9.64 7.90
CA MET A 18 -22.80 8.51 8.46
C MET A 18 -21.91 7.43 9.07
N VAL A 19 -20.73 7.18 8.48
CA VAL A 19 -19.78 6.19 8.99
C VAL A 19 -19.06 6.69 10.24
N THR A 20 -18.60 7.95 10.26
CA THR A 20 -17.82 8.50 11.37
C THR A 20 -18.69 9.02 12.51
N GLY A 21 -19.92 9.42 12.23
CA GLY A 21 -20.78 10.15 13.16
C GLY A 21 -20.33 11.60 13.43
N ILE A 22 -19.27 12.09 12.77
CA ILE A 22 -18.70 13.41 13.01
C ILE A 22 -19.31 14.42 12.03
N THR A 23 -20.09 15.36 12.56
CA THR A 23 -20.76 16.39 11.75
C THR A 23 -19.86 17.59 11.44
N PRO A 24 -20.12 18.37 10.37
CA PRO A 24 -19.43 19.65 10.14
C PRO A 24 -19.50 20.62 11.30
N GLN A 25 -20.65 20.66 11.98
CA GLN A 25 -20.87 21.51 13.15
C GLN A 25 -19.91 21.11 14.28
N GLU A 26 -19.81 19.81 14.56
CA GLU A 26 -18.89 19.29 15.56
C GLU A 26 -17.41 19.56 15.19
N CYS A 27 -17.01 19.30 13.94
CA CYS A 27 -15.66 19.62 13.46
C CYS A 27 -15.32 21.11 13.64
N ASN A 28 -16.27 22.00 13.36
CA ASN A 28 -16.05 23.44 13.45
C ASN A 28 -16.08 23.97 14.89
N GLU A 29 -16.87 23.35 15.77
CA GLU A 29 -16.93 23.68 17.20
C GLU A 29 -15.68 23.20 17.96
N LYS A 30 -15.26 21.95 17.74
CA LYS A 30 -14.14 21.32 18.45
C LYS A 30 -12.78 21.53 17.78
N GLY A 31 -12.77 21.83 16.49
CA GLY A 31 -11.56 21.81 15.67
C GLY A 31 -10.67 23.03 15.81
N ILE A 32 -9.44 22.86 15.34
CA ILE A 32 -8.47 23.94 15.08
C ILE A 32 -8.35 24.17 13.57
N SER A 33 -7.70 25.26 13.17
CA SER A 33 -7.47 25.54 11.74
C SER A 33 -6.59 24.44 11.10
N GLU A 34 -6.76 24.17 9.81
CA GLU A 34 -5.94 23.18 9.09
C GLU A 34 -4.42 23.44 9.23
N PRO A 35 -3.92 24.69 9.16
CA PRO A 35 -2.50 24.96 9.42
C PRO A 35 -2.03 24.55 10.81
N GLU A 36 -2.83 24.81 11.84
CA GLU A 36 -2.49 24.41 13.21
C GLU A 36 -2.57 22.87 13.39
N PHE A 37 -3.56 22.25 12.76
CA PHE A 37 -3.74 20.80 12.72
C PHE A 37 -2.53 20.11 12.08
N ALA A 38 -2.11 20.58 10.89
CA ALA A 38 -0.94 20.10 10.17
C ALA A 38 0.34 20.26 10.98
N ALA A 39 0.54 21.41 11.63
CA ALA A 39 1.71 21.67 12.48
C ALA A 39 1.78 20.73 13.69
N LYS A 40 0.65 20.43 14.34
CA LYS A 40 0.59 19.46 15.45
C LYS A 40 0.90 18.04 14.99
N ILE A 41 0.38 17.61 13.83
CA ILE A 41 0.73 16.30 13.26
C ILE A 41 2.23 16.24 12.94
N LEU A 42 2.78 17.26 12.29
CA LEU A 42 4.21 17.31 11.97
C LEU A 42 5.07 17.24 13.24
N ALA A 43 4.67 17.92 14.32
CA ALA A 43 5.40 17.88 15.59
C ALA A 43 5.55 16.46 16.14
N GLU A 44 4.51 15.62 16.03
CA GLU A 44 4.57 14.21 16.43
C GLU A 44 5.34 13.37 15.40
N PHE A 45 5.06 13.54 14.09
CA PHE A 45 5.64 12.70 13.04
C PHE A 45 7.12 12.96 12.78
N SER A 46 7.63 14.15 13.12
CA SER A 46 9.03 14.56 12.88
C SER A 46 9.99 14.22 14.02
N GLN A 47 9.50 13.65 15.13
CA GLN A 47 10.36 13.18 16.22
C GLN A 47 11.38 12.16 15.67
N PRO A 48 12.69 12.28 15.99
CA PRO A 48 13.71 11.38 15.43
C PRO A 48 13.47 9.90 15.74
N ASN A 49 13.81 9.03 14.79
CA ASN A 49 13.62 7.57 14.84
C ASN A 49 12.16 7.11 15.02
N THR A 50 11.19 7.91 14.58
CA THR A 50 9.77 7.56 14.62
C THR A 50 9.38 6.66 13.45
N CYS A 51 8.66 5.58 13.73
CA CYS A 51 7.97 4.77 12.72
C CYS A 51 6.48 5.14 12.74
N VAL A 52 6.04 5.96 11.77
CA VAL A 52 4.62 6.31 11.62
C VAL A 52 3.89 5.13 11.00
N MET A 53 2.88 4.60 11.68
CA MET A 53 2.13 3.45 11.19
C MET A 53 0.66 3.49 11.60
N GLY A 54 -0.16 2.80 10.82
CA GLY A 54 -1.58 2.58 11.08
C GLY A 54 -2.06 1.29 10.43
N TYR A 55 -3.35 1.26 10.09
CA TYR A 55 -3.99 0.14 9.41
C TYR A 55 -4.53 0.63 8.07
N ASN A 56 -3.93 0.23 6.95
CA ASN A 56 -4.18 0.76 5.60
C ASN A 56 -3.71 2.22 5.38
N ASN A 57 -2.83 2.74 6.23
CA ASN A 57 -2.41 4.14 6.19
C ASN A 57 -1.63 4.48 4.91
N ILE A 58 -0.79 3.59 4.39
CA ILE A 58 0.08 3.90 3.24
C ILE A 58 -0.73 4.24 1.98
N ARG A 59 -1.95 3.71 1.86
CA ARG A 59 -2.84 3.94 0.72
C ARG A 59 -3.96 4.95 1.02
N TYR A 60 -4.07 5.43 2.25
CA TYR A 60 -5.14 6.35 2.64
C TYR A 60 -4.62 7.49 3.54
N ASP A 61 -4.37 7.23 4.82
CA ASP A 61 -4.00 8.28 5.80
C ASP A 61 -2.70 9.01 5.45
N ASP A 62 -1.72 8.31 4.87
CA ASP A 62 -0.47 8.90 4.41
C ASP A 62 -0.70 9.84 3.21
N GLU A 63 -1.65 9.51 2.33
CA GLU A 63 -2.05 10.38 1.21
C GLU A 63 -2.77 11.62 1.75
N MET A 64 -3.68 11.45 2.71
CA MET A 64 -4.32 12.58 3.41
C MET A 64 -3.29 13.47 4.11
N THR A 65 -2.29 12.87 4.77
CA THR A 65 -1.19 13.60 5.42
C THR A 65 -0.38 14.39 4.38
N ARG A 66 -0.03 13.78 3.24
CA ARG A 66 0.73 14.44 2.18
C ARG A 66 -0.01 15.64 1.62
N TYR A 67 -1.29 15.50 1.30
CA TYR A 67 -2.11 16.60 0.78
C TYR A 67 -2.35 17.69 1.84
N THR A 68 -2.53 17.31 3.11
CA THR A 68 -2.63 18.27 4.21
C THR A 68 -1.34 19.08 4.35
N PHE A 69 -0.18 18.42 4.31
CA PHE A 69 1.11 19.10 4.38
C PHE A 69 1.36 19.98 3.15
N TYR A 70 1.02 19.49 1.96
CA TYR A 70 1.10 20.23 0.71
C TYR A 70 0.31 21.53 0.74
N ARG A 71 -0.97 21.48 1.13
CA ARG A 71 -1.82 22.68 1.25
C ARG A 71 -1.31 23.68 2.29
N ASN A 72 -0.59 23.20 3.30
CA ASN A 72 -0.11 23.99 4.43
C ASN A 72 1.40 24.28 4.38
N PHE A 73 2.02 24.23 3.19
CA PHE A 73 3.44 24.59 2.97
C PHE A 73 4.44 23.79 3.83
N ILE A 74 4.10 22.56 4.18
CA ILE A 74 4.96 21.60 4.87
C ILE A 74 5.45 20.58 3.83
N ASP A 75 6.71 20.15 3.93
CA ASP A 75 7.22 19.10 3.04
C ASP A 75 6.38 17.81 3.21
N PRO A 76 5.72 17.31 2.14
CA PRO A 76 4.81 16.17 2.24
C PRO A 76 5.50 14.82 2.53
N TYR A 77 6.82 14.75 2.50
CA TYR A 77 7.56 13.49 2.46
C TYR A 77 8.60 13.37 3.57
N GLU A 78 9.22 14.46 4.04
CA GLU A 78 10.35 14.44 4.97
C GLU A 78 10.07 13.66 6.26
N TYR A 79 8.85 13.73 6.79
CA TYR A 79 8.46 13.01 8.01
C TYR A 79 8.68 11.48 7.92
N SER A 80 8.68 10.93 6.70
CA SER A 80 8.71 9.50 6.44
C SER A 80 10.11 8.89 6.32
N TRP A 81 11.17 9.71 6.33
CA TRP A 81 12.55 9.23 6.11
C TRP A 81 13.65 10.05 6.79
N LYS A 82 13.43 11.33 7.05
CA LYS A 82 14.43 12.21 7.66
C LYS A 82 14.66 11.81 9.12
N ASN A 83 15.86 12.06 9.66
CA ASN A 83 16.21 11.79 11.07
C ASN A 83 16.01 10.32 11.52
N GLY A 84 16.17 9.36 10.61
CA GLY A 84 15.96 7.94 10.92
C GLY A 84 14.49 7.52 10.97
N ASN A 85 13.57 8.41 10.56
CA ASN A 85 12.15 8.09 10.53
C ASN A 85 11.81 7.08 9.44
N SER A 86 10.67 6.43 9.61
CA SER A 86 10.15 5.44 8.66
C SER A 86 8.63 5.40 8.72
N ARG A 87 8.04 4.63 7.81
CA ARG A 87 6.61 4.30 7.82
C ARG A 87 6.40 2.81 7.83
N TRP A 88 5.23 2.37 8.23
CA TRP A 88 4.78 0.99 8.13
C TRP A 88 3.25 0.91 8.06
N ASP A 89 2.72 -0.24 7.63
CA ASP A 89 1.28 -0.46 7.51
C ASP A 89 0.94 -1.87 7.98
N LEU A 90 0.06 -1.97 8.98
CA LEU A 90 -0.28 -3.25 9.58
C LEU A 90 -1.17 -4.12 8.69
N LEU A 91 -1.94 -3.55 7.75
CA LEU A 91 -2.90 -4.31 6.96
C LEU A 91 -2.21 -5.39 6.11
N ASP A 92 -1.16 -5.03 5.37
CA ASP A 92 -0.45 -6.02 4.54
C ASP A 92 0.36 -7.00 5.42
N VAL A 93 0.77 -6.63 6.64
CA VAL A 93 1.37 -7.56 7.63
C VAL A 93 0.35 -8.58 8.14
N VAL A 94 -0.89 -8.15 8.40
CA VAL A 94 -1.99 -9.05 8.79
C VAL A 94 -2.29 -10.05 7.68
N ARG A 95 -2.38 -9.58 6.43
CA ARG A 95 -2.52 -10.46 5.26
C ARG A 95 -1.35 -11.45 5.16
N ALA A 96 -0.12 -10.97 5.37
CA ALA A 96 1.07 -11.82 5.33
C ALA A 96 1.04 -12.89 6.42
N CYS A 97 0.59 -12.52 7.63
CA CYS A 97 0.42 -13.46 8.73
C CYS A 97 -0.61 -14.53 8.37
N TYR A 98 -1.79 -14.15 7.86
CA TYR A 98 -2.80 -15.11 7.40
C TYR A 98 -2.27 -16.04 6.30
N ALA A 99 -1.56 -15.50 5.30
CA ALA A 99 -1.10 -16.26 4.16
C ALA A 99 0.06 -17.21 4.52
N LEU A 100 1.00 -16.75 5.35
CA LEU A 100 2.26 -17.44 5.55
C LEU A 100 2.33 -18.20 6.88
N ARG A 101 1.78 -17.65 7.97
CA ARG A 101 1.87 -18.21 9.33
C ARG A 101 0.57 -17.94 10.10
N PRO A 102 -0.54 -18.60 9.74
CA PRO A 102 -1.86 -18.31 10.30
C PRO A 102 -2.03 -18.78 11.75
N GLU A 103 -1.16 -19.65 12.25
CA GLU A 103 -1.31 -20.32 13.53
C GLU A 103 -1.30 -19.34 14.71
N GLY A 104 -2.18 -19.55 15.68
CA GLY A 104 -2.26 -18.76 16.91
C GLY A 104 -3.12 -17.50 16.83
N ILE A 105 -3.69 -17.18 15.67
CA ILE A 105 -4.62 -16.06 15.46
C ILE A 105 -5.95 -16.60 14.92
N ASN A 106 -7.06 -16.11 15.46
CA ASN A 106 -8.38 -16.41 14.95
C ASN A 106 -8.69 -15.49 13.77
N TRP A 107 -8.99 -16.08 12.61
CA TRP A 107 -9.26 -15.34 11.39
C TRP A 107 -10.76 -15.16 11.18
N ALA A 108 -11.16 -13.96 10.76
CA ALA A 108 -12.53 -13.66 10.41
C ALA A 108 -12.79 -13.98 8.95
N TYR A 109 -14.02 -14.38 8.65
CA TYR A 109 -14.48 -14.70 7.30
C TYR A 109 -15.75 -13.90 6.97
N ASP A 110 -16.03 -13.72 5.69
CA ASP A 110 -17.33 -13.22 5.21
C ASP A 110 -18.31 -14.37 4.93
N ASP A 111 -19.51 -14.01 4.46
CA ASP A 111 -20.62 -14.95 4.26
C ASP A 111 -20.33 -15.97 3.15
N ASP A 112 -19.38 -15.66 2.25
CA ASP A 112 -18.90 -16.54 1.19
C ASP A 112 -17.69 -17.40 1.63
N GLY A 113 -17.30 -17.30 2.90
CA GLY A 113 -16.15 -18.02 3.47
C GLY A 113 -14.79 -17.45 3.08
N MET A 114 -14.74 -16.24 2.51
CA MET A 114 -13.49 -15.56 2.18
C MET A 114 -12.90 -14.86 3.41
N PRO A 115 -11.56 -14.81 3.55
CA PRO A 115 -10.94 -14.15 4.69
C PRO A 115 -11.25 -12.65 4.69
N SER A 116 -11.64 -12.12 5.85
CA SER A 116 -11.90 -10.70 6.06
C SER A 116 -10.81 -10.07 6.92
N PHE A 117 -10.17 -9.03 6.36
CA PHE A 117 -9.12 -8.27 7.04
C PHE A 117 -9.62 -6.92 7.54
N ARG A 118 -10.90 -6.81 7.87
CA ARG A 118 -11.42 -5.60 8.51
C ARG A 118 -11.08 -5.63 10.00
N LEU A 119 -10.60 -4.50 10.54
CA LEU A 119 -10.03 -4.44 11.88
C LEU A 119 -11.06 -4.80 12.97
N GLU A 120 -12.30 -4.36 12.81
CA GLU A 120 -13.43 -4.66 13.70
C GLU A 120 -13.77 -6.15 13.73
N LYS A 121 -13.69 -6.84 12.59
CA LYS A 121 -13.95 -8.29 12.52
C LYS A 121 -12.80 -9.09 13.15
N LEU A 122 -11.55 -8.70 12.90
CA LEU A 122 -10.37 -9.39 13.43
C LEU A 122 -10.23 -9.22 14.95
N THR A 123 -10.44 -8.00 15.46
CA THR A 123 -10.41 -7.74 16.91
C THR A 123 -11.48 -8.56 17.63
N LYS A 124 -12.71 -8.56 17.13
CA LYS A 124 -13.80 -9.41 17.65
C LYS A 124 -13.46 -10.90 17.64
N ALA A 125 -12.87 -11.41 16.56
CA ALA A 125 -12.49 -12.82 16.45
C ALA A 125 -11.40 -13.23 17.46
N ASN A 126 -10.59 -12.29 17.93
CA ASN A 126 -9.48 -12.54 18.86
C ASN A 126 -9.78 -12.06 20.30
N GLY A 127 -11.04 -11.70 20.60
CA GLY A 127 -11.43 -11.23 21.94
C GLY A 127 -10.76 -9.90 22.35
N ILE A 128 -10.39 -9.08 21.36
CA ILE A 128 -9.83 -7.75 21.57
C ILE A 128 -10.99 -6.76 21.63
N GLU A 129 -11.05 -5.98 22.70
CA GLU A 129 -12.03 -4.92 22.87
C GLU A 129 -11.87 -3.85 21.78
N HIS A 130 -12.97 -3.52 21.13
CA HIS A 130 -13.04 -2.52 20.06
C HIS A 130 -14.38 -1.79 20.18
N GLU A 131 -14.50 -0.98 21.22
CA GLU A 131 -15.67 -0.13 21.44
C GLU A 131 -15.72 0.98 20.38
N ASN A 132 -16.90 1.26 19.82
CA ASN A 132 -17.14 2.30 18.80
C ASN A 132 -16.14 2.28 17.63
N ALA A 133 -16.17 1.20 16.83
CA ALA A 133 -15.46 1.17 15.54
C ALA A 133 -15.76 2.45 14.74
N HIS A 134 -14.73 3.01 14.08
CA HIS A 134 -14.73 4.33 13.42
C HIS A 134 -14.57 5.55 14.33
N ASP A 135 -14.32 5.36 15.63
CA ASP A 135 -13.61 6.36 16.44
C ASP A 135 -12.09 6.26 16.23
N ALA A 136 -11.45 7.40 15.98
CA ALA A 136 -10.03 7.45 15.65
C ALA A 136 -9.13 6.87 16.76
N MET A 137 -9.51 7.02 18.03
CA MET A 137 -8.72 6.48 19.15
C MET A 137 -8.95 4.97 19.31
N ALA A 138 -10.20 4.50 19.17
CA ALA A 138 -10.53 3.08 19.20
C ALA A 138 -9.76 2.30 18.12
N ASP A 139 -9.73 2.81 16.88
CA ASP A 139 -9.00 2.17 15.77
C ASP A 139 -7.47 2.14 16.02
N VAL A 140 -6.91 3.17 16.67
CA VAL A 140 -5.49 3.18 17.08
C VAL A 140 -5.22 2.08 18.11
N TYR A 141 -6.04 1.95 19.15
CA TYR A 141 -5.86 0.90 20.15
C TYR A 141 -6.05 -0.50 19.57
N ALA A 142 -7.06 -0.68 18.71
CA ALA A 142 -7.29 -1.91 17.97
C ALA A 142 -6.08 -2.29 17.09
N THR A 143 -5.49 -1.31 16.39
CA THR A 143 -4.27 -1.52 15.58
C THR A 143 -3.09 -1.93 16.45
N ILE A 144 -2.86 -1.26 17.59
CA ILE A 144 -1.80 -1.60 18.54
C ILE A 144 -2.00 -3.02 19.09
N ALA A 145 -3.23 -3.38 19.46
CA ALA A 145 -3.55 -4.71 19.99
C ALA A 145 -3.31 -5.81 18.95
N MET A 146 -3.72 -5.59 17.69
CA MET A 146 -3.43 -6.52 16.60
C MET A 146 -1.93 -6.65 16.32
N ALA A 147 -1.17 -5.56 16.34
CA ALA A 147 0.28 -5.59 16.18
C ALA A 147 0.96 -6.39 17.31
N LYS A 148 0.52 -6.20 18.56
CA LYS A 148 1.00 -6.98 19.71
C LYS A 148 0.67 -8.46 19.56
N LEU A 149 -0.55 -8.80 19.15
CA LEU A 149 -0.98 -10.18 18.92
C LEU A 149 -0.10 -10.87 17.87
N ILE A 150 0.13 -10.23 16.72
CA ILE A 150 0.99 -10.79 15.66
C ILE A 150 2.43 -10.92 16.16
N LYS A 151 2.95 -9.93 16.89
CA LYS A 151 4.30 -9.99 17.47
C LYS A 151 4.44 -11.13 18.48
N GLU A 152 3.41 -11.42 19.27
CA GLU A 152 3.42 -12.51 20.25
C GLU A 152 3.34 -13.88 19.56
N LYS A 153 2.38 -14.06 18.65
CA LYS A 153 2.10 -15.36 18.01
C LYS A 153 3.10 -15.70 16.90
N GLN A 154 3.57 -14.69 16.17
CA GLN A 154 4.43 -14.84 14.99
C GLN A 154 5.62 -13.85 15.02
N PRO A 155 6.49 -13.90 16.06
CA PRO A 155 7.55 -12.91 16.28
C PRO A 155 8.56 -12.82 15.14
N LYS A 156 8.93 -13.95 14.53
CA LYS A 156 9.88 -13.99 13.41
C LYS A 156 9.31 -13.31 12.15
N LEU A 157 8.03 -13.52 11.88
CA LEU A 157 7.33 -12.90 10.75
C LEU A 157 7.23 -11.38 10.98
N PHE A 158 6.81 -10.98 12.17
CA PHE A 158 6.70 -9.57 12.54
C PHE A 158 8.04 -8.85 12.42
N GLN A 159 9.11 -9.43 12.99
CA GLN A 159 10.44 -8.85 12.94
C GLN A 159 10.96 -8.74 11.50
N PHE A 160 10.79 -9.80 10.70
CA PHE A 160 11.23 -9.80 9.30
C PHE A 160 10.58 -8.66 8.51
N PHE A 161 9.26 -8.50 8.57
CA PHE A 161 8.58 -7.44 7.81
C PHE A 161 8.76 -6.04 8.39
N LEU A 162 9.04 -5.93 9.69
CA LEU A 162 9.46 -4.66 10.28
C LEU A 162 10.80 -4.24 9.69
N GLU A 163 11.79 -5.12 9.65
CA GLU A 163 13.12 -4.84 9.07
C GLU A 163 13.04 -4.54 7.57
N HIS A 164 12.18 -5.25 6.84
CA HIS A 164 11.99 -5.07 5.39
C HIS A 164 10.96 -4.00 5.02
N ARG A 165 10.57 -3.10 5.93
CA ARG A 165 9.63 -2.01 5.60
C ARG A 165 10.24 -0.91 4.72
N GLY A 166 11.57 -0.77 4.77
CA GLY A 166 12.31 0.27 4.06
C GLY A 166 12.77 -0.19 2.67
N LYS A 167 12.78 0.74 1.71
CA LYS A 167 13.10 0.45 0.30
C LYS A 167 14.43 -0.29 0.10
N ARG A 168 15.47 0.06 0.86
CA ARG A 168 16.81 -0.54 0.75
C ARG A 168 16.82 -2.02 1.11
N GLU A 169 16.04 -2.43 2.11
CA GLU A 169 15.98 -3.83 2.53
C GLU A 169 15.11 -4.65 1.56
N VAL A 170 14.04 -4.05 1.03
CA VAL A 170 13.23 -4.67 -0.03
C VAL A 170 14.04 -4.86 -1.32
N GLU A 171 14.81 -3.85 -1.73
CA GLU A 171 15.66 -3.89 -2.94
C GLU A 171 16.62 -5.09 -2.91
N LYS A 172 17.17 -5.45 -1.75
CA LYS A 172 18.08 -6.60 -1.60
C LYS A 172 17.43 -7.95 -1.90
N LEU A 173 16.10 -8.05 -1.84
CA LEU A 173 15.37 -9.27 -2.20
C LEU A 173 15.14 -9.38 -3.71
N ILE A 174 15.25 -8.27 -4.45
CA ILE A 174 14.85 -8.20 -5.85
C ILE A 174 16.07 -8.46 -6.74
N ASP A 175 16.05 -9.60 -7.41
CA ASP A 175 17.01 -9.94 -8.45
C ASP A 175 16.26 -10.11 -9.78
N THR A 176 16.24 -9.03 -10.55
CA THR A 176 15.64 -9.05 -11.89
C THR A 176 16.45 -9.96 -12.81
N ALA A 177 17.79 -9.99 -12.75
CA ALA A 177 18.64 -10.70 -13.70
C ALA A 177 18.37 -12.22 -13.71
N GLU A 178 18.28 -12.84 -12.54
CA GLU A 178 17.94 -14.27 -12.43
C GLU A 178 16.43 -14.53 -12.37
N MET A 179 15.61 -13.47 -12.36
CA MET A 179 14.17 -13.52 -12.09
C MET A 179 13.89 -14.32 -10.82
N THR A 180 14.67 -14.07 -9.75
CA THR A 180 14.59 -14.86 -8.52
C THR A 180 13.18 -14.77 -7.94
N PRO A 181 12.45 -15.89 -7.79
CA PRO A 181 11.06 -15.85 -7.37
C PRO A 181 10.94 -15.43 -5.91
N LEU A 182 9.94 -14.61 -5.64
CA LEU A 182 9.58 -14.11 -4.32
C LEU A 182 8.15 -14.48 -4.00
N VAL A 183 7.81 -14.57 -2.72
CA VAL A 183 6.42 -14.49 -2.30
C VAL A 183 6.04 -13.02 -2.14
N HIS A 184 4.91 -12.63 -2.71
CA HIS A 184 4.33 -11.31 -2.57
C HIS A 184 2.92 -11.42 -1.96
N VAL A 185 2.64 -10.54 -0.99
CA VAL A 185 1.29 -10.40 -0.43
C VAL A 185 0.77 -8.99 -0.70
N SER A 186 -0.41 -8.90 -1.29
CA SER A 186 -1.05 -7.63 -1.64
C SER A 186 -2.56 -7.80 -1.81
N GLY A 187 -3.34 -6.86 -1.31
CA GLY A 187 -4.79 -6.82 -1.52
C GLY A 187 -5.21 -6.94 -3.00
N MET A 188 -4.37 -6.47 -3.95
CA MET A 188 -4.63 -6.56 -5.39
C MET A 188 -4.63 -8.01 -5.92
N LEU A 189 -4.02 -8.95 -5.20
CA LEU A 189 -3.99 -10.37 -5.58
C LEU A 189 -5.32 -11.08 -5.26
N GLY A 190 -6.19 -10.47 -4.45
CA GLY A 190 -7.54 -10.98 -4.16
C GLY A 190 -7.62 -11.94 -2.96
N ASN A 191 -8.76 -11.92 -2.28
CA ASN A 191 -9.00 -12.66 -1.03
C ASN A 191 -9.08 -14.18 -1.25
N TYR A 192 -9.49 -14.62 -2.45
CA TYR A 192 -9.66 -16.04 -2.81
C TYR A 192 -8.38 -16.88 -2.67
N ARG A 193 -7.21 -16.23 -2.71
CA ARG A 193 -5.88 -16.86 -2.49
C ARG A 193 -5.13 -16.24 -1.33
N GLY A 194 -5.86 -15.71 -0.34
CA GLY A 194 -5.29 -15.05 0.84
C GLY A 194 -4.37 -13.87 0.51
N ASN A 195 -4.67 -13.15 -0.58
CA ASN A 195 -3.85 -12.04 -1.07
C ASN A 195 -2.39 -12.41 -1.40
N CYS A 196 -2.08 -13.67 -1.68
CA CYS A 196 -0.71 -14.17 -1.81
C CYS A 196 -0.43 -14.75 -3.20
N ALA A 197 0.79 -14.58 -3.70
CA ALA A 197 1.27 -15.19 -4.94
C ALA A 197 2.79 -15.38 -4.90
N TRP A 198 3.30 -16.32 -5.71
CA TRP A 198 4.69 -16.25 -6.14
C TRP A 198 4.80 -15.29 -7.32
N VAL A 199 5.80 -14.42 -7.26
CA VAL A 199 6.08 -13.44 -8.31
C VAL A 199 7.52 -13.51 -8.77
N ALA A 200 7.75 -13.21 -10.04
CA ALA A 200 9.09 -13.07 -10.62
C ALA A 200 9.34 -11.60 -10.99
N PRO A 201 10.41 -10.96 -10.49
CA PRO A 201 10.77 -9.61 -10.92
C PRO A 201 11.35 -9.64 -12.34
N LEU A 202 10.78 -8.85 -13.25
CA LEU A 202 11.17 -8.85 -14.67
C LEU A 202 12.07 -7.67 -15.02
N ALA A 203 11.72 -6.46 -14.57
CA ALA A 203 12.46 -5.24 -14.84
C ALA A 203 12.12 -4.14 -13.83
N TRP A 204 13.03 -3.20 -13.64
CA TRP A 204 12.70 -1.94 -12.98
C TRP A 204 11.83 -1.09 -13.92
N HIS A 205 10.91 -0.32 -13.35
CA HIS A 205 10.05 0.56 -14.13
C HIS A 205 10.89 1.65 -14.82
N PRO A 206 10.61 2.01 -16.09
CA PRO A 206 11.45 2.92 -16.86
C PRO A 206 11.56 4.34 -16.27
N THR A 207 10.46 4.89 -15.76
CA THR A 207 10.43 6.25 -15.17
C THR A 207 10.38 6.27 -13.63
N ASN A 208 9.54 5.44 -13.01
CA ASN A 208 9.41 5.37 -11.55
C ASN A 208 10.50 4.50 -10.89
N GLN A 209 11.55 5.13 -10.37
CA GLN A 209 12.67 4.47 -9.67
C GLN A 209 12.26 3.62 -8.45
N ASN A 210 11.08 3.84 -7.88
CA ASN A 210 10.59 3.07 -6.73
C ASN A 210 9.64 1.94 -7.14
N ALA A 211 9.54 1.57 -8.41
CA ALA A 211 8.66 0.52 -8.88
C ALA A 211 9.44 -0.58 -9.62
N VAL A 212 9.17 -1.84 -9.27
CA VAL A 212 9.60 -3.02 -10.02
C VAL A 212 8.39 -3.67 -10.68
N ILE A 213 8.55 -4.06 -11.94
CA ILE A 213 7.57 -4.82 -12.71
C ILE A 213 7.75 -6.29 -12.35
N VAL A 214 6.71 -6.89 -11.76
CA VAL A 214 6.70 -8.31 -11.41
C VAL A 214 5.63 -9.06 -12.19
N CYS A 215 5.91 -10.32 -12.50
CA CYS A 215 4.93 -11.23 -13.07
C CYS A 215 4.35 -12.14 -11.98
N ASP A 216 3.03 -12.24 -11.92
CA ASP A 216 2.31 -13.21 -11.08
C ASP A 216 2.42 -14.60 -11.71
N LEU A 217 3.22 -15.48 -11.09
CA LEU A 217 3.50 -16.81 -11.62
C LEU A 217 2.29 -17.76 -11.55
N SER A 218 1.24 -17.40 -10.80
CA SER A 218 -0.03 -18.13 -10.76
C SER A 218 -0.98 -17.76 -11.91
N GLY A 219 -0.64 -16.73 -12.69
CA GLY A 219 -1.43 -16.31 -13.84
C GLY A 219 -1.04 -17.02 -15.13
N ASP A 220 -1.90 -16.88 -16.15
CA ASP A 220 -1.62 -17.32 -17.51
C ASP A 220 -0.63 -16.36 -18.19
N ILE A 221 0.60 -16.82 -18.37
CA ILE A 221 1.68 -16.04 -19.00
C ILE A 221 1.76 -16.23 -20.52
N ASP A 222 0.99 -17.15 -21.12
CA ASP A 222 1.14 -17.46 -22.55
C ASP A 222 0.78 -16.22 -23.39
N ASN A 223 -0.23 -15.45 -22.96
CA ASN A 223 -0.54 -14.15 -23.57
C ASN A 223 0.59 -13.13 -23.43
N LEU A 224 1.28 -13.08 -22.28
CA LEU A 224 2.43 -12.20 -22.07
C LEU A 224 3.59 -12.55 -23.02
N LEU A 225 3.78 -13.83 -23.31
CA LEU A 225 4.82 -14.31 -24.22
C LEU A 225 4.45 -14.10 -25.69
N CYS A 226 3.19 -14.28 -26.08
CA CYS A 226 2.76 -14.30 -27.48
C CYS A 226 2.24 -12.95 -28.02
N LYS A 227 1.63 -12.09 -27.18
CA LYS A 227 1.05 -10.82 -27.63
C LYS A 227 2.10 -9.69 -27.74
N SER A 228 1.73 -8.64 -28.48
CA SER A 228 2.52 -7.41 -28.57
C SER A 228 2.40 -6.57 -27.28
N ALA A 229 3.37 -5.69 -27.02
CA ALA A 229 3.31 -4.76 -25.89
C ALA A 229 2.09 -3.83 -25.96
N VAL A 230 1.69 -3.42 -27.16
CA VAL A 230 0.52 -2.54 -27.38
C VAL A 230 -0.78 -3.24 -26.96
N ASP A 231 -0.99 -4.49 -27.39
CA ASP A 231 -2.19 -5.26 -27.02
C ASP A 231 -2.23 -5.54 -25.51
N LEU A 232 -1.07 -5.91 -24.95
CA LEU A 232 -0.95 -6.17 -23.51
C LEU A 232 -1.19 -4.91 -22.68
N ARG A 233 -0.76 -3.72 -23.13
CA ARG A 233 -1.03 -2.44 -22.46
C ARG A 233 -2.53 -2.16 -22.42
N GLN A 234 -3.22 -2.38 -23.54
CA GLN A 234 -4.67 -2.20 -23.62
C GLN A 234 -5.42 -3.17 -22.68
N ASP A 235 -5.00 -4.45 -22.66
CA ASP A 235 -5.59 -5.45 -21.78
C ASP A 235 -5.30 -5.13 -20.29
N LEU A 236 -4.07 -4.70 -19.95
CA LEU A 236 -3.67 -4.35 -18.58
C LEU A 236 -4.53 -3.22 -17.97
N TYR A 237 -4.94 -2.25 -18.78
CA TYR A 237 -5.80 -1.14 -18.35
C TYR A 237 -7.29 -1.36 -18.59
N THR A 238 -7.68 -2.56 -19.02
CA THR A 238 -9.08 -2.97 -19.17
C THR A 238 -9.57 -3.64 -17.89
N LYS A 239 -10.77 -3.29 -17.42
CA LYS A 239 -11.39 -3.94 -16.24
C LYS A 239 -11.50 -5.45 -16.45
N LYS A 240 -11.12 -6.23 -15.44
CA LYS A 240 -11.16 -7.70 -15.46
C LYS A 240 -12.48 -8.28 -15.98
N SER A 241 -13.62 -7.76 -15.53
CA SER A 241 -14.94 -8.22 -16.00
C SER A 241 -15.13 -8.09 -17.52
N LYS A 242 -14.60 -7.02 -18.13
CA LYS A 242 -14.66 -6.81 -19.58
C LYS A 242 -13.70 -7.72 -20.36
N LEU A 243 -12.60 -8.15 -19.74
CA LEU A 243 -11.70 -9.13 -20.33
C LEU A 243 -12.32 -10.53 -20.30
N GLU A 244 -12.96 -10.88 -19.18
CA GLU A 244 -13.68 -12.14 -19.01
C GLU A 244 -14.84 -12.28 -20.02
N GLU A 245 -15.61 -11.21 -20.25
CA GLU A 245 -16.63 -11.16 -21.31
C GLU A 245 -16.08 -11.47 -22.72
N ARG A 246 -14.81 -11.20 -22.97
CA ARG A 246 -14.12 -11.47 -24.25
C ARG A 246 -13.39 -12.81 -24.27
N GLY A 247 -13.41 -13.58 -23.17
CA GLY A 247 -12.62 -14.80 -23.01
C GLY A 247 -11.11 -14.55 -22.96
N VAL A 248 -10.68 -13.35 -22.57
CA VAL A 248 -9.26 -12.96 -22.47
C VAL A 248 -8.81 -12.97 -21.02
N SER A 249 -7.71 -13.67 -20.72
CA SER A 249 -7.08 -13.64 -19.40
C SER A 249 -6.49 -12.26 -19.10
N SER A 250 -6.56 -11.83 -17.83
CA SER A 250 -5.87 -10.62 -17.39
C SER A 250 -4.36 -10.76 -17.53
N VAL A 251 -3.68 -9.68 -17.92
CA VAL A 251 -2.22 -9.65 -18.03
C VAL A 251 -1.61 -9.88 -16.63
N PRO A 252 -0.78 -10.92 -16.43
CA PRO A 252 -0.27 -11.29 -15.10
C PRO A 252 0.91 -10.40 -14.67
N LEU A 253 0.79 -9.09 -14.86
CA LEU A 253 1.79 -8.09 -14.49
C LEU A 253 1.28 -7.17 -13.40
N LYS A 254 2.18 -6.81 -12.49
CA LYS A 254 1.90 -5.87 -11.41
C LYS A 254 3.14 -5.03 -11.12
N LEU A 255 2.91 -3.78 -10.71
CA LEU A 255 3.94 -2.96 -10.10
C LEU A 255 4.00 -3.20 -8.59
N VAL A 256 5.21 -3.43 -8.08
CA VAL A 256 5.52 -3.42 -6.65
C VAL A 256 6.29 -2.14 -6.34
N HIS A 257 5.70 -1.28 -5.50
CA HIS A 257 6.31 -0.02 -5.10
C HIS A 257 7.12 -0.20 -3.81
N ILE A 258 8.45 -0.18 -3.89
CA ILE A 258 9.35 -0.49 -2.77
C ILE A 258 9.31 0.56 -1.64
N ASN A 259 8.82 1.77 -1.92
CA ASN A 259 8.63 2.84 -0.94
C ASN A 259 7.25 2.82 -0.25
N LYS A 260 6.41 1.82 -0.56
CA LYS A 260 5.08 1.62 0.02
C LYS A 260 5.00 0.36 0.88
N CYS A 261 6.11 0.03 1.56
CA CYS A 261 6.26 -1.13 2.47
C CYS A 261 5.67 -2.44 1.92
N PRO A 262 6.01 -2.86 0.69
CA PRO A 262 5.42 -4.05 0.10
C PRO A 262 5.87 -5.30 0.84
N ILE A 263 4.96 -6.26 1.00
CA ILE A 263 5.30 -7.57 1.57
C ILE A 263 5.99 -8.40 0.49
N LEU A 264 7.30 -8.55 0.62
CA LEU A 264 8.12 -9.46 -0.18
C LEU A 264 8.95 -10.34 0.75
N ALA A 265 9.09 -11.62 0.41
CA ALA A 265 9.99 -12.54 1.09
C ALA A 265 10.51 -13.61 0.10
N PRO A 266 11.60 -14.33 0.42
CA PRO A 266 12.09 -15.42 -0.42
C PRO A 266 10.99 -16.45 -0.71
N ALA A 267 10.95 -17.03 -1.92
CA ALA A 267 9.90 -17.98 -2.33
C ALA A 267 9.65 -19.11 -1.33
N LYS A 268 10.71 -19.63 -0.69
CA LYS A 268 10.64 -20.69 0.35
C LYS A 268 9.82 -20.33 1.59
N THR A 269 9.49 -19.05 1.79
CA THR A 269 8.68 -18.59 2.92
C THR A 269 7.24 -19.09 2.82
N LEU A 270 6.74 -19.25 1.58
CA LEU A 270 5.47 -19.93 1.29
C LEU A 270 5.68 -21.44 1.31
N LEU A 271 5.24 -22.05 2.40
CA LEU A 271 5.35 -23.51 2.61
C LEU A 271 4.34 -24.27 1.72
N PRO A 272 4.63 -25.51 1.31
CA PRO A 272 3.73 -26.31 0.46
C PRO A 272 2.30 -26.42 1.00
N GLU A 273 2.14 -26.63 2.31
CA GLU A 273 0.86 -26.73 3.00
C GLU A 273 0.07 -25.42 2.97
N ASN A 274 0.76 -24.28 3.07
CA ASN A 274 0.13 -22.97 2.95
C ASN A 274 -0.24 -22.66 1.50
N ALA A 275 0.60 -23.02 0.53
CA ALA A 275 0.24 -22.90 -0.88
C ALA A 275 -1.01 -23.73 -1.20
N ALA A 276 -1.09 -24.97 -0.72
CA ALA A 276 -2.27 -25.82 -0.88
C ALA A 276 -3.52 -25.20 -0.24
N ARG A 277 -3.42 -24.71 1.01
CA ARG A 277 -4.52 -24.01 1.71
C ARG A 277 -5.03 -22.78 0.95
N LEU A 278 -4.13 -22.07 0.26
CA LEU A 278 -4.45 -20.86 -0.50
C LEU A 278 -4.81 -21.14 -1.97
N GLY A 279 -4.81 -22.40 -2.41
CA GLY A 279 -5.09 -22.77 -3.81
C GLY A 279 -4.01 -22.32 -4.80
N ILE A 280 -2.75 -22.18 -4.35
CA ILE A 280 -1.61 -21.78 -5.19
C ILE A 280 -0.89 -23.03 -5.69
N ASP A 281 -0.96 -23.30 -6.99
CA ASP A 281 -0.20 -24.39 -7.63
C ASP A 281 1.27 -23.99 -7.80
N ARG A 282 2.12 -24.59 -6.95
CA ARG A 282 3.57 -24.34 -6.96
C ARG A 282 4.24 -24.90 -8.19
N GLN A 283 3.78 -26.03 -8.74
CA GLN A 283 4.40 -26.60 -9.93
C GLN A 283 4.10 -25.73 -11.14
N TYR A 284 2.83 -25.31 -11.29
CA TYR A 284 2.44 -24.36 -12.34
C TYR A 284 3.26 -23.06 -12.29
N CYS A 285 3.50 -22.52 -11.09
CA CYS A 285 4.35 -21.33 -10.94
C CYS A 285 5.81 -21.58 -11.37
N LEU A 286 6.37 -22.75 -11.07
CA LEU A 286 7.74 -23.11 -11.48
C LEU A 286 7.85 -23.31 -12.99
N ASP A 287 6.84 -23.92 -13.60
CA ASP A 287 6.76 -24.12 -15.05
C ASP A 287 6.67 -22.76 -15.77
N ASN A 288 5.85 -21.84 -15.26
CA ASN A 288 5.78 -20.47 -15.75
C ASN A 288 7.10 -19.71 -15.59
N LEU A 289 7.79 -19.87 -14.45
CA LEU A 289 9.11 -19.28 -14.27
C LEU A 289 10.13 -19.82 -15.28
N ALA A 290 10.09 -21.12 -15.59
CA ALA A 290 10.97 -21.72 -16.59
C ALA A 290 10.70 -21.16 -18.00
N LYS A 291 9.42 -21.00 -18.39
CA LYS A 291 9.02 -20.35 -19.65
C LYS A 291 9.51 -18.89 -19.72
N LEU A 292 9.34 -18.11 -18.64
CA LEU A 292 9.80 -16.71 -18.58
C LEU A 292 11.32 -16.60 -18.78
N ARG A 293 12.10 -17.49 -18.16
CA ARG A 293 13.56 -17.52 -18.29
C ARG A 293 14.04 -17.95 -19.69
N GLN A 294 13.22 -18.68 -20.44
CA GLN A 294 13.52 -19.06 -21.82
C GLN A 294 13.14 -17.97 -22.83
N SER A 295 12.30 -17.00 -22.45
CA SER A 295 11.98 -15.85 -23.31
C SER A 295 13.16 -14.89 -23.40
N LEU A 296 13.51 -14.53 -24.63
CA LEU A 296 14.60 -13.59 -24.92
C LEU A 296 14.16 -12.12 -24.85
N ASP A 297 12.87 -11.85 -25.03
CA ASP A 297 12.31 -10.51 -25.25
C ASP A 297 11.37 -10.02 -24.14
N VAL A 298 10.95 -10.89 -23.19
CA VAL A 298 9.92 -10.53 -22.19
C VAL A 298 10.28 -9.29 -21.38
N ARG A 299 11.57 -9.06 -21.09
CA ARG A 299 12.03 -7.88 -20.33
C ARG A 299 11.81 -6.59 -21.12
N GLU A 300 12.23 -6.57 -22.38
CA GLU A 300 12.07 -5.42 -23.26
C GLU A 300 10.58 -5.12 -23.47
N LYS A 301 9.78 -6.17 -23.68
CA LYS A 301 8.33 -6.09 -23.83
C LYS A 301 7.65 -5.47 -22.61
N VAL A 302 7.98 -5.90 -21.39
CA VAL A 302 7.35 -5.29 -20.19
C VAL A 302 7.81 -3.86 -19.96
N ILE A 303 9.07 -3.52 -20.28
CA ILE A 303 9.53 -2.13 -20.22
C ILE A 303 8.71 -1.27 -21.20
N GLU A 304 8.49 -1.75 -22.43
CA GLU A 304 7.68 -1.05 -23.43
C GLU A 304 6.23 -0.86 -22.96
N ILE A 305 5.61 -1.87 -22.33
CA ILE A 305 4.25 -1.76 -21.78
C ILE A 305 4.13 -0.58 -20.80
N PHE A 306 5.14 -0.39 -19.93
CA PHE A 306 5.14 0.64 -18.88
C PHE A 306 5.90 1.93 -19.24
N ALA A 307 6.48 2.03 -20.44
CA ALA A 307 7.19 3.23 -20.89
C ALA A 307 6.24 4.37 -21.29
N GLU A 308 5.03 4.04 -21.76
CA GLU A 308 4.02 5.03 -22.08
C GLU A 308 3.29 5.44 -20.80
N GLU A 309 3.50 6.69 -20.38
CA GLU A 309 2.77 7.27 -19.27
C GLU A 309 1.38 7.69 -19.72
N ARG A 310 0.39 7.45 -18.87
CA ARG A 310 -0.98 7.89 -19.13
C ARG A 310 -1.00 9.40 -18.93
N GLU A 311 -1.08 10.16 -20.02
CA GLU A 311 -1.27 11.60 -19.94
C GLU A 311 -2.67 11.89 -19.40
N PHE A 312 -2.72 12.47 -18.20
CA PHE A 312 -3.93 13.10 -17.69
C PHE A 312 -3.90 14.57 -18.09
N GLY A 313 -5.06 15.13 -18.43
CA GLY A 313 -5.16 16.56 -18.67
C GLY A 313 -4.76 17.33 -17.41
N SER A 314 -4.10 18.48 -17.57
CA SER A 314 -3.78 19.38 -16.46
C SER A 314 -5.06 19.79 -15.74
N SER A 315 -5.03 19.83 -14.40
CA SER A 315 -6.13 20.32 -13.59
C SER A 315 -5.88 21.79 -13.24
N ASP A 316 -6.91 22.63 -13.36
CA ASP A 316 -6.81 24.00 -12.85
C ASP A 316 -6.91 24.05 -11.31
N ASN A 317 -7.23 22.91 -10.66
CA ASN A 317 -7.30 22.80 -9.22
C ASN A 317 -5.92 22.45 -8.64
N VAL A 318 -5.25 23.44 -8.05
CA VAL A 318 -3.96 23.27 -7.37
C VAL A 318 -3.96 22.16 -6.31
N GLU A 319 -5.10 21.88 -5.67
CA GLU A 319 -5.19 20.83 -4.64
C GLU A 319 -4.99 19.42 -5.20
N THR A 320 -5.08 19.22 -6.52
CA THR A 320 -4.84 17.92 -7.16
C THR A 320 -3.39 17.74 -7.64
N GLU A 321 -2.55 18.77 -7.55
CA GLU A 321 -1.27 18.84 -8.27
C GLU A 321 -0.04 18.43 -7.45
N LEU A 322 -0.23 17.79 -6.30
CA LEU A 322 0.86 17.28 -5.44
C LEU A 322 1.88 16.41 -6.21
N TYR A 323 1.42 15.63 -7.18
CA TYR A 323 2.26 14.64 -7.88
C TYR A 323 2.83 15.14 -9.21
N ASN A 324 2.65 16.41 -9.58
CA ASN A 324 3.24 16.98 -10.80
C ASN A 324 4.75 17.24 -10.71
N GLY A 325 5.34 17.14 -9.53
CA GLY A 325 6.77 17.28 -9.36
C GLY A 325 7.17 17.49 -7.91
N PHE A 326 8.47 17.40 -7.66
CA PHE A 326 9.04 17.76 -6.36
C PHE A 326 9.40 19.24 -6.33
N PHE A 327 9.15 19.87 -5.18
CA PHE A 327 9.60 21.25 -4.93
C PHE A 327 11.12 21.34 -4.84
N SER A 328 11.68 22.44 -5.35
CA SER A 328 13.12 22.70 -5.25
C SER A 328 13.51 23.03 -3.82
N ASN A 329 14.80 22.88 -3.47
CA ASN A 329 15.29 23.29 -2.15
C ASN A 329 15.11 24.80 -1.89
N ALA A 330 15.14 25.62 -2.94
CA ALA A 330 14.86 27.05 -2.83
C ALA A 330 13.39 27.30 -2.44
N ASP A 331 12.44 26.64 -3.10
CA ASP A 331 11.00 26.75 -2.77
C ASP A 331 10.72 26.29 -1.34
N LYS A 332 11.28 25.15 -0.93
CA LYS A 332 11.15 24.65 0.45
C LYS A 332 11.72 25.61 1.48
N THR A 333 12.80 26.31 1.16
CA THR A 333 13.37 27.33 2.05
C THR A 333 12.42 28.52 2.19
N ILE A 334 11.80 28.97 1.10
CA ILE A 334 10.79 30.04 1.12
C ILE A 334 9.60 29.63 1.99
N TRP A 335 9.14 28.39 1.90
CA TRP A 335 8.05 27.88 2.74
C TRP A 335 8.36 27.93 4.24
N LEU A 336 9.59 27.60 4.65
CA LEU A 336 9.98 27.72 6.05
C LEU A 336 9.92 29.18 6.56
N PHE A 337 10.16 30.15 5.68
CA PHE A 337 10.06 31.58 6.02
C PHE A 337 8.61 32.09 6.14
N TYR A 338 7.67 31.55 5.35
CA TYR A 338 6.28 32.03 5.29
C TYR A 338 5.23 31.10 5.94
N GLY A 339 5.51 29.80 6.02
CA GLY A 339 4.59 28.74 6.43
C GLY A 339 4.66 28.35 7.91
N ILE A 340 5.70 28.79 8.64
CA ILE A 340 5.64 28.74 10.10
C ILE A 340 4.71 29.86 10.53
N TYR A 341 3.50 29.49 10.93
CA TYR A 341 2.56 30.33 11.66
C TYR A 341 3.33 30.99 12.82
N ARG A 342 3.82 32.22 12.63
CA ARG A 342 4.22 33.05 13.74
C ARG A 342 2.91 33.37 14.44
N PRO A 343 2.67 32.94 15.70
CA PRO A 343 1.56 33.49 16.45
C PRO A 343 1.75 35.01 16.40
N ARG A 344 0.77 35.72 15.86
CA ARG A 344 0.70 37.17 16.07
C ARG A 344 0.50 37.31 17.58
N ASN A 345 1.54 37.79 18.27
CA ASN A 345 1.47 38.19 19.68
C ASN A 345 0.33 39.18 19.91
#